data_AF-A0AAN8GXC3-F1
#
_entry.id   AF-A0AAN8GXC3-F1
#
_cell.length_a   1.000
_cell.length_b   1.000
_cell.length_c   1.000
_cell.angle_alpha   90.00
_cell.angle_beta   90.00
_cell.angle_gamma   90.00
#
_symmetry.space_group_name_H-M   'P 1'
#
loop_
_entity.id
_entity.type
_entity.pdbx_description
1 polymer ?
#
loop_
_entity_poly.entity_id
_entity_poly.type
_entity_poly.pdbx_seq_one_letter_code
_entity_poly.pdbx_strand_id
1 'polypeptide(L)'
;MGGEMLGHIKTFTFQPPTQAHNMGKGFFLSKPLGVGCMILGAGAVATIIALSVVYSQEKANNQDGGTPTKPPATAATAAPSNEPWDKYRLPKSLLPQQYNVTLWPRLLPDPTGLYIFTGETTVEFKCVEDTDLILIHSNKLNYSDSAHLTSVDSGVEAPSIKSRFLQIETQYLVLQLDGKLVKDHMYQLHTKFTGELADDLGGFYRSEYYEDGVKKVVATTQMQPTDARKAFPCFDEPAMKAVFHITLIHDIGTVALSNGEQKETSSVVIEGQHVQKTAFGPTEKMSTYLLAFIVSDFAQINNTIDDVLIRIFARKPAIDAGQGQYALNKTGPILKFFEGYYSSKYPLPKSDQIALPDFNAGAMENWGLITYRETALLYDESFSSNSNKERIATIIAHELAHMWFGNLVTLRWWNDLWLNEGFASYVEYLGAANAEPDWNITDLIVLNDVHRVFAVDALTSSHPLSSKEEDIQRPAQISELFDAISYSKGASVLRMLSDFLTEGVFTQGLTTPAEEESTPTPSAITTPQRVVLGKRKRGGDEHLAQQARHHEQSLAQVDRHWQLTMEAVARAREEEMALRREENAQTHAFNLAFLRTLGQVLGGSRRGPSPQEDEPPL
;
A
#
# COMPACT_ATOMS: atom_id res chain seq x y z
N MET A 1 -41.14 39.42 69.98
CA MET A 1 -40.07 40.37 69.60
C MET A 1 -40.31 40.71 68.13
N GLY A 2 -40.43 41.99 67.81
CA GLY A 2 -41.23 42.49 66.67
C GLY A 2 -40.51 42.74 65.33
N GLY A 3 -41.35 43.18 64.37
CA GLY A 3 -41.05 43.73 63.02
C GLY A 3 -41.11 42.69 61.90
N GLU A 4 -42.22 42.41 61.18
CA GLU A 4 -42.98 43.21 60.16
C GLU A 4 -42.08 43.87 59.10
N MET A 5 -42.33 43.88 57.77
CA MET A 5 -43.49 43.66 56.87
C MET A 5 -42.92 43.76 55.41
N LEU A 6 -43.31 43.06 54.33
CA LEU A 6 -44.50 43.16 53.43
C LEU A 6 -44.13 42.35 52.14
N GLY A 7 -44.88 41.34 51.67
CA GLY A 7 -46.03 41.44 50.73
C GLY A 7 -45.57 41.32 49.25
N HIS A 8 -46.17 40.60 48.29
CA HIS A 8 -47.40 39.82 48.17
C HIS A 8 -47.35 38.95 46.88
N ILE A 9 -48.09 37.85 46.90
CA ILE A 9 -48.41 36.87 45.84
C ILE A 9 -49.39 37.43 44.79
N LYS A 10 -49.34 36.98 43.51
CA LYS A 10 -50.50 36.64 42.62
C LYS A 10 -50.05 36.22 41.19
N THR A 11 -50.21 34.95 40.80
CA THR A 11 -51.31 34.27 40.04
C THR A 11 -51.11 34.17 38.52
N PHE A 12 -51.22 32.94 38.01
CA PHE A 12 -51.28 32.51 36.61
C PHE A 12 -52.65 32.77 35.96
N THR A 13 -52.65 33.06 34.66
CA THR A 13 -53.78 32.85 33.73
C THR A 13 -53.28 32.53 32.32
N PHE A 14 -53.96 31.59 31.65
CA PHE A 14 -53.67 31.04 30.31
C PHE A 14 -54.87 31.32 29.38
N GLN A 15 -54.66 31.83 28.15
CA GLN A 15 -55.54 31.61 26.95
C GLN A 15 -54.97 32.29 25.65
N PRO A 16 -55.47 32.03 24.41
CA PRO A 16 -54.86 31.17 23.38
C PRO A 16 -54.48 31.94 22.05
N PRO A 17 -54.13 31.29 20.91
CA PRO A 17 -53.27 31.87 19.86
C PRO A 17 -54.00 32.58 18.72
N THR A 18 -53.31 33.51 18.05
CA THR A 18 -53.71 34.12 16.77
C THR A 18 -52.62 33.96 15.69
N GLN A 19 -53.06 33.60 14.48
CA GLN A 19 -52.25 33.34 13.29
C GLN A 19 -51.77 34.62 12.58
N ALA A 20 -50.57 34.48 11.97
CA ALA A 20 -50.07 35.03 10.70
C ALA A 20 -49.84 36.55 10.53
N HIS A 21 -48.55 36.93 10.38
CA HIS A 21 -48.07 37.52 9.12
C HIS A 21 -46.55 37.39 8.95
N ASN A 22 -46.15 36.91 7.77
CA ASN A 22 -44.78 36.73 7.31
C ASN A 22 -44.18 38.10 6.92
N MET A 23 -43.01 38.47 7.44
CA MET A 23 -42.17 39.53 6.90
C MET A 23 -40.69 39.10 7.00
N GLY A 24 -40.03 39.02 5.85
CA GLY A 24 -38.68 38.50 5.70
C GLY A 24 -37.65 39.27 6.53
N LYS A 25 -36.83 38.52 7.28
CA LYS A 25 -35.64 39.04 7.94
C LYS A 25 -34.52 39.13 6.91
N GLY A 26 -34.22 40.34 6.44
CA GLY A 26 -33.02 40.60 5.63
C GLY A 26 -31.74 40.36 6.45
N PHE A 27 -30.69 39.90 5.77
CA PHE A 27 -29.35 39.79 6.34
C PHE A 27 -28.75 41.21 6.47
N PHE A 28 -28.49 41.65 7.69
CA PHE A 28 -27.80 42.93 7.94
C PHE A 28 -26.31 42.64 8.20
N LEU A 29 -25.46 42.97 7.22
CA LEU A 29 -24.01 42.97 7.41
C LEU A 29 -23.60 44.15 8.30
N SER A 30 -22.70 43.91 9.26
CA SER A 30 -22.12 45.00 10.04
C SER A 30 -21.23 45.88 9.15
N LYS A 31 -21.22 47.20 9.38
CA LYS A 31 -20.36 48.15 8.65
C LYS A 31 -18.88 47.71 8.55
N PRO A 32 -18.21 47.22 9.62
CA PRO A 32 -16.84 46.74 9.51
C PRO A 32 -16.70 45.48 8.64
N LEU A 33 -17.68 44.56 8.67
CA LEU A 33 -17.66 43.37 7.82
C LEU A 33 -17.88 43.73 6.34
N GLY A 34 -18.76 44.69 6.06
CA GLY A 34 -18.95 45.23 4.70
C GLY A 34 -17.70 45.88 4.13
N VAL A 35 -16.97 46.66 4.95
CA VAL A 35 -15.67 47.24 4.55
C VAL A 35 -14.63 46.15 4.32
N GLY A 36 -14.57 45.12 5.18
CA GLY A 36 -13.68 43.97 5.01
C GLY A 36 -13.94 43.21 3.69
N CYS A 37 -15.20 42.94 3.36
CA CYS A 37 -15.57 42.30 2.10
C CYS A 37 -15.21 43.16 0.87
N MET A 38 -15.33 44.50 0.95
CA MET A 38 -14.92 45.39 -0.14
C MET A 38 -13.41 45.40 -0.35
N ILE A 39 -12.62 45.37 0.72
CA ILE A 39 -11.15 45.30 0.63
C ILE A 39 -10.71 43.96 0.03
N LEU A 40 -11.32 42.85 0.45
CA LEU A 40 -11.04 41.52 -0.12
C LEU A 40 -11.45 41.46 -1.60
N GLY A 41 -12.60 42.04 -1.96
CA GLY A 41 -13.04 42.15 -3.35
C GLY A 41 -12.08 42.98 -4.21
N ALA A 42 -11.61 44.12 -3.72
CA ALA A 42 -10.62 44.94 -4.41
C ALA A 42 -9.27 44.21 -4.57
N GLY A 43 -8.84 43.46 -3.56
CA GLY A 43 -7.65 42.61 -3.61
C GLY A 43 -7.77 41.53 -4.69
N ALA A 44 -8.89 40.80 -4.73
CA ALA A 44 -9.13 39.76 -5.73
C ALA A 44 -9.14 40.33 -7.16
N VAL A 45 -9.76 41.49 -7.38
CA VAL A 45 -9.76 42.16 -8.69
C VAL A 45 -8.35 42.59 -9.09
N ALA A 46 -7.55 43.13 -8.17
CA ALA A 46 -6.16 43.49 -8.45
C ALA A 46 -5.31 42.27 -8.82
N THR A 47 -5.50 41.13 -8.16
CA THR A 47 -4.80 39.88 -8.48
C THR A 47 -5.19 39.33 -9.85
N ILE A 48 -6.49 39.36 -10.21
CA ILE A 48 -6.96 38.94 -11.53
C ILE A 48 -6.37 39.84 -12.63
N ILE A 49 -6.33 41.16 -12.41
CA ILE A 49 -5.71 42.09 -13.35
C ILE A 49 -4.21 41.79 -13.49
N ALA A 50 -3.49 41.60 -12.39
CA ALA A 50 -2.06 41.27 -12.42
C ALA A 50 -1.77 39.97 -13.19
N LEU A 51 -2.54 38.91 -12.94
CA LEU A 51 -2.41 37.64 -13.66
C LEU A 51 -2.76 37.78 -15.15
N SER A 52 -3.77 38.59 -15.49
CA SER A 52 -4.15 38.84 -16.89
C SER A 52 -3.07 39.62 -17.65
N VAL A 53 -2.34 40.52 -16.98
CA VAL A 53 -1.21 41.26 -17.55
C VAL A 53 -0.02 40.33 -17.78
N VAL A 54 0.32 39.49 -16.79
CA VAL A 54 1.40 38.48 -16.92
C VAL A 54 1.08 37.54 -18.09
N TYR A 55 -0.14 36.99 -18.14
CA TYR A 55 -0.57 36.13 -19.24
C TYR A 55 -0.51 36.82 -20.61
N SER A 56 -0.87 38.09 -20.68
CA SER A 56 -0.80 38.87 -21.93
C SER A 56 0.65 39.15 -22.36
N GLN A 57 1.55 39.39 -21.41
CA GLN A 57 2.99 39.54 -21.68
C GLN A 57 3.61 38.23 -22.18
N GLU A 58 3.25 37.10 -21.57
CA GLU A 58 3.71 35.77 -21.97
C GLU A 58 3.18 35.37 -23.36
N LYS A 59 1.93 35.72 -23.65
CA LYS A 59 1.35 35.53 -24.98
C LYS A 59 2.00 36.41 -26.05
N ALA A 60 2.33 37.66 -25.72
CA ALA A 60 3.04 38.57 -26.64
C ALA A 60 4.46 38.08 -26.93
N ASN A 61 5.18 37.58 -25.91
CA ASN A 61 6.50 36.96 -26.09
C ASN A 61 6.47 35.72 -26.99
N ASN A 62 5.34 35.03 -27.07
CA ASN A 62 5.16 33.85 -27.93
C ASN A 62 4.68 34.18 -29.36
N GLN A 63 4.32 35.43 -29.67
CA GLN A 63 3.79 35.81 -30.99
C GLN A 63 4.72 36.69 -31.85
N ASP A 64 5.72 37.35 -31.28
CA ASP A 64 6.69 38.12 -32.08
C ASP A 64 7.89 37.26 -32.53
N GLY A 65 7.76 36.68 -33.73
CA GLY A 65 8.88 36.14 -34.47
C GLY A 65 9.81 37.26 -34.97
N GLY A 66 11.05 37.27 -34.47
CA GLY A 66 12.13 38.17 -34.89
C GLY A 66 13.46 37.44 -35.09
N THR A 67 14.08 37.68 -36.25
CA THR A 67 15.33 37.15 -36.86
C THR A 67 16.59 37.07 -35.96
N PRO A 68 17.59 36.24 -36.33
CA PRO A 68 18.51 35.58 -35.39
C PRO A 68 19.67 36.47 -34.95
N THR A 69 19.73 36.77 -33.66
CA THR A 69 20.99 37.03 -32.97
C THR A 69 21.64 35.70 -32.63
N LYS A 70 22.91 35.55 -33.02
CA LYS A 70 23.77 34.38 -32.76
C LYS A 70 23.57 33.89 -31.32
N PRO A 71 23.16 32.63 -31.10
CA PRO A 71 23.01 32.10 -29.75
C PRO A 71 24.36 32.16 -29.02
N PRO A 72 24.40 32.50 -27.73
CA PRO A 72 25.48 32.02 -26.87
C PRO A 72 25.50 30.51 -27.05
N ALA A 73 26.67 29.92 -27.26
CA ALA A 73 26.82 28.49 -27.49
C ALA A 73 25.98 27.71 -26.46
N THR A 74 24.81 27.26 -26.91
CA THR A 74 23.92 26.43 -26.12
C THR A 74 24.71 25.16 -25.95
N ALA A 75 25.08 24.84 -24.70
CA ALA A 75 25.58 23.52 -24.39
C ALA A 75 24.60 22.53 -25.02
N ALA A 76 25.10 21.73 -25.96
CA ALA A 76 24.30 20.74 -26.63
C ALA A 76 23.57 19.94 -25.53
N THR A 77 22.24 19.99 -25.52
CA THR A 77 21.46 19.04 -24.75
C THR A 77 21.93 17.68 -25.26
N ALA A 78 22.68 16.96 -24.42
CA ALA A 78 23.20 15.65 -24.77
C ALA A 78 22.01 14.83 -25.28
N ALA A 79 22.19 14.12 -26.40
CA ALA A 79 21.21 13.14 -26.83
C ALA A 79 20.88 12.24 -25.62
N PRO A 80 19.61 11.90 -25.36
CA PRO A 80 19.26 11.06 -24.23
C PRO A 80 20.11 9.79 -24.30
N SER A 81 20.95 9.65 -23.29
CA SER A 81 21.78 8.47 -23.08
C SER A 81 20.85 7.26 -23.05
N ASN A 82 21.18 6.21 -23.79
CA ASN A 82 20.38 4.97 -23.87
C ASN A 82 21.06 3.85 -23.05
N GLU A 83 21.82 4.26 -22.04
CA GLU A 83 22.51 3.35 -21.14
C GLU A 83 21.49 2.61 -20.26
N PRO A 84 21.82 1.41 -19.75
CA PRO A 84 20.88 0.64 -18.94
C PRO A 84 20.32 1.39 -17.73
N TRP A 85 21.12 2.27 -17.11
CA TRP A 85 20.72 3.08 -15.97
C TRP A 85 19.79 4.25 -16.32
N ASP A 86 19.54 4.55 -17.60
CA ASP A 86 18.57 5.57 -18.01
C ASP A 86 17.15 5.02 -18.19
N LYS A 87 16.96 3.71 -18.00
CA LYS A 87 15.65 3.03 -18.04
C LYS A 87 15.13 2.82 -16.62
N TYR A 88 13.85 3.12 -16.36
CA TYR A 88 13.27 3.03 -15.01
C TYR A 88 13.09 1.60 -14.47
N ARG A 89 13.13 0.58 -15.33
CA ARG A 89 12.97 -0.82 -14.93
C ARG A 89 14.31 -1.49 -14.77
N LEU A 90 14.46 -2.22 -13.67
CA LEU A 90 15.64 -3.01 -13.40
C LEU A 90 15.84 -4.08 -14.48
N PRO A 91 17.09 -4.33 -14.92
CA PRO A 91 17.41 -5.51 -15.70
C PRO A 91 17.05 -6.78 -14.95
N LYS A 92 16.64 -7.82 -15.68
CA LYS A 92 16.31 -9.12 -15.09
C LYS A 92 17.53 -10.00 -14.84
N SER A 93 18.75 -9.50 -15.11
CA SER A 93 20.00 -10.26 -15.01
C SER A 93 20.38 -10.63 -13.58
N LEU A 94 19.88 -9.90 -12.57
CA LEU A 94 20.16 -10.12 -11.16
C LEU A 94 18.86 -10.26 -10.37
N LEU A 95 18.75 -11.30 -9.54
CA LEU A 95 17.57 -11.57 -8.72
C LEU A 95 17.94 -11.69 -7.24
N PRO A 96 17.41 -10.84 -6.35
CA PRO A 96 17.70 -10.94 -4.91
C PRO A 96 17.18 -12.27 -4.34
N GLN A 97 17.89 -12.79 -3.35
CA GLN A 97 17.49 -13.96 -2.57
C GLN A 97 17.23 -13.58 -1.12
N GLN A 98 18.19 -12.88 -0.50
CA GLN A 98 18.08 -12.48 0.89
C GLN A 98 18.83 -11.18 1.18
N TYR A 99 18.38 -10.47 2.21
CA TYR A 99 18.97 -9.24 2.71
C TYR A 99 19.26 -9.35 4.20
N ASN A 100 20.45 -8.89 4.60
CA ASN A 100 20.75 -8.56 5.99
C ASN A 100 20.77 -7.04 6.11
N VAL A 101 19.84 -6.47 6.89
CA VAL A 101 19.68 -5.02 7.03
C VAL A 101 19.81 -4.64 8.50
N THR A 102 20.83 -3.83 8.81
CA THR A 102 20.99 -3.22 10.14
C THR A 102 20.80 -1.71 10.03
N LEU A 103 19.92 -1.14 10.85
CA LEU A 103 19.63 0.30 10.84
C LEU A 103 19.71 0.88 12.26
N TRP A 104 20.20 2.12 12.35
CA TRP A 104 20.25 2.90 13.59
C TRP A 104 19.67 4.30 13.36
N PRO A 105 18.37 4.52 13.60
CA PRO A 105 17.79 5.86 13.64
C PRO A 105 18.23 6.62 14.88
N ARG A 106 18.55 7.91 14.73
CA ARG A 106 18.83 8.81 15.84
C ARG A 106 17.57 9.63 16.07
N LEU A 107 16.91 9.41 17.20
CA LEU A 107 15.67 10.12 17.57
C LEU A 107 15.93 11.51 18.15
N LEU A 108 17.19 11.91 18.23
CA LEU A 108 17.64 13.26 18.54
C LEU A 108 18.38 13.83 17.33
N PRO A 109 18.24 15.14 17.06
CA PRO A 109 18.97 15.77 15.98
C PRO A 109 20.46 15.84 16.31
N ASP A 110 21.29 15.83 15.28
CA ASP A 110 22.71 16.10 15.38
C ASP A 110 22.98 17.59 15.72
N PRO A 111 24.25 18.01 15.92
CA PRO A 111 24.59 19.41 16.21
C PRO A 111 24.19 20.41 15.11
N THR A 112 23.89 19.95 13.90
CA THR A 112 23.40 20.79 12.79
C THR A 112 21.87 20.91 12.76
N GLY A 113 21.18 20.17 13.62
CA GLY A 113 19.72 20.11 13.68
C GLY A 113 19.10 19.00 12.82
N LEU A 114 19.91 18.14 12.20
CA LEU A 114 19.46 17.11 11.27
C LEU A 114 19.20 15.80 12.00
N TYR A 115 18.06 15.16 11.72
CA TYR A 115 17.79 13.79 12.16
C TYR A 115 18.33 12.82 11.11
N ILE A 116 19.08 11.82 11.54
CA ILE A 116 19.75 10.90 10.62
C ILE A 116 19.51 9.45 11.04
N PHE A 117 19.72 8.54 10.10
CA PHE A 117 19.95 7.14 10.38
C PHE A 117 21.20 6.66 9.65
N THR A 118 21.92 5.72 10.24
CA THR A 118 22.96 4.95 9.55
C THR A 118 22.48 3.55 9.29
N GLY A 119 22.97 2.95 8.23
CA GLY A 119 22.61 1.61 7.83
C GLY A 119 23.75 0.83 7.21
N GLU A 120 23.63 -0.47 7.34
CA GLU A 120 24.49 -1.48 6.75
C GLU A 120 23.59 -2.54 6.11
N THR A 121 23.78 -2.79 4.81
CA THR A 121 23.04 -3.84 4.11
C THR A 121 23.97 -4.76 3.35
N THR A 122 23.69 -6.06 3.44
CA THR A 122 24.26 -7.09 2.57
C THR A 122 23.12 -7.74 1.82
N VAL A 123 23.07 -7.55 0.50
CA VAL A 123 22.14 -8.26 -0.37
C VAL A 123 22.86 -9.42 -1.03
N GLU A 124 22.28 -10.61 -0.91
CA GLU A 124 22.66 -11.78 -1.68
C GLU A 124 21.73 -11.93 -2.88
N PHE A 125 22.31 -12.10 -4.07
CA PHE A 125 21.55 -12.20 -5.31
C PHE A 125 22.15 -13.22 -6.28
N LYS A 126 21.26 -13.80 -7.08
CA LYS A 126 21.62 -14.71 -8.16
C LYS A 126 21.85 -13.94 -9.45
N CYS A 127 22.97 -14.20 -10.11
CA CYS A 127 23.18 -13.79 -11.50
C CYS A 127 22.46 -14.80 -12.42
N VAL A 128 21.47 -14.36 -13.19
CA VAL A 128 20.74 -15.22 -14.13
C VAL A 128 21.16 -15.01 -15.58
N GLU A 129 21.86 -13.91 -15.87
CA GLU A 129 22.46 -13.60 -17.16
C GLU A 129 23.81 -12.89 -16.93
N ASP A 130 24.85 -13.31 -17.67
CA ASP A 130 26.19 -12.73 -17.57
C ASP A 130 26.16 -11.21 -17.72
N THR A 131 26.65 -10.47 -16.72
CA THR A 131 26.59 -9.00 -16.68
C THR A 131 27.80 -8.41 -15.97
N ASP A 132 28.31 -7.28 -16.45
CA ASP A 132 29.34 -6.46 -15.80
C ASP A 132 28.75 -5.22 -15.10
N LEU A 133 27.43 -5.22 -14.90
CA LEU A 133 26.68 -4.12 -14.32
C LEU A 133 25.75 -4.61 -13.21
N ILE A 134 25.82 -3.95 -12.06
CA ILE A 134 24.80 -4.04 -11.01
C ILE A 134 24.06 -2.71 -10.98
N LEU A 135 22.74 -2.77 -11.23
CA LEU A 135 21.80 -1.68 -10.96
C LEU A 135 20.96 -2.08 -9.76
N ILE A 136 20.92 -1.22 -8.76
CA ILE A 136 20.09 -1.40 -7.56
C ILE A 136 19.49 -0.05 -7.20
N HIS A 137 18.22 0.00 -6.79
CA HIS A 137 17.57 1.27 -6.47
C HIS A 137 18.18 1.88 -5.20
N SER A 138 18.38 3.19 -5.21
CA SER A 138 18.88 3.99 -4.09
C SER A 138 18.46 5.44 -4.28
N ASN A 139 17.80 6.03 -3.27
CA ASN A 139 17.34 7.42 -3.32
C ASN A 139 17.70 8.16 -2.03
N LYS A 140 18.27 9.36 -2.12
CA LYS A 140 18.65 10.21 -0.95
C LYS A 140 19.52 9.50 0.11
N LEU A 141 20.33 8.52 -0.29
CA LEU A 141 21.29 7.83 0.58
C LEU A 141 22.72 8.25 0.26
N ASN A 142 23.49 8.55 1.29
CA ASN A 142 24.91 8.90 1.18
C ASN A 142 25.77 7.68 1.54
N TYR A 143 26.78 7.39 0.73
CA TYR A 143 27.67 6.24 0.95
C TYR A 143 29.06 6.72 1.33
N SER A 144 29.44 6.55 2.60
CA SER A 144 30.75 6.94 3.13
C SER A 144 31.87 5.96 2.73
N ASP A 145 31.54 4.67 2.59
CA ASP A 145 32.51 3.61 2.31
C ASP A 145 32.37 3.05 0.89
N SER A 146 33.41 2.33 0.44
CA SER A 146 33.33 1.55 -0.80
C SER A 146 32.31 0.41 -0.64
N ALA A 147 31.44 0.23 -1.63
CA ALA A 147 30.69 -1.01 -1.75
C ALA A 147 31.66 -2.18 -1.89
N HIS A 148 31.33 -3.33 -1.28
CA HIS A 148 32.15 -4.54 -1.37
C HIS A 148 31.33 -5.66 -2.01
N LEU A 149 31.86 -6.24 -3.08
CA LEU A 149 31.24 -7.34 -3.81
C LEU A 149 32.07 -8.61 -3.60
N THR A 150 31.42 -9.69 -3.19
CA THR A 150 32.04 -11.01 -2.99
C THR A 150 31.22 -12.10 -3.67
N SER A 151 31.86 -13.21 -4.03
CA SER A 151 31.14 -14.40 -4.48
C SER A 151 30.77 -15.25 -3.27
N VAL A 152 29.57 -15.81 -3.28
CA VAL A 152 29.12 -16.79 -2.28
C VAL A 152 29.57 -18.19 -2.66
N ASP A 153 29.70 -18.46 -3.95
CA ASP A 153 30.06 -19.78 -4.47
C ASP A 153 31.55 -20.05 -4.39
N SER A 154 31.91 -21.29 -4.07
CA SER A 154 33.30 -21.73 -4.09
C SER A 154 33.81 -21.89 -5.52
N GLY A 155 34.93 -21.25 -5.85
CA GLY A 155 35.61 -21.41 -7.14
C GLY A 155 35.26 -20.36 -8.20
N VAL A 156 34.43 -19.37 -7.87
CA VAL A 156 34.20 -18.18 -8.67
C VAL A 156 34.64 -16.96 -7.88
N GLU A 157 35.46 -16.10 -8.48
CA GLU A 157 35.82 -14.82 -7.87
C GLU A 157 34.84 -13.75 -8.32
N ALA A 158 34.48 -12.85 -7.40
CA ALA A 158 33.72 -11.66 -7.77
C ALA A 158 34.65 -10.66 -8.48
N PRO A 159 34.22 -10.04 -9.60
CA PRO A 159 34.97 -8.96 -10.22
C PRO A 159 35.04 -7.75 -9.28
N SER A 160 36.04 -6.90 -9.46
CA SER A 160 36.16 -5.66 -8.69
C SER A 160 35.22 -4.60 -9.23
N ILE A 161 34.81 -3.68 -8.36
CA ILE A 161 33.98 -2.53 -8.74
C ILE A 161 34.88 -1.49 -9.41
N LYS A 162 34.72 -1.30 -10.72
CA LYS A 162 35.46 -0.34 -11.54
C LYS A 162 35.01 1.09 -11.28
N SER A 163 33.70 1.31 -11.21
CA SER A 163 33.13 2.63 -10.94
C SER A 163 31.80 2.53 -10.18
N ARG A 164 31.49 3.59 -9.43
CA ARG A 164 30.24 3.72 -8.67
C ARG A 164 29.74 5.15 -8.74
N PHE A 165 28.46 5.32 -9.06
CA PHE A 165 27.79 6.62 -9.02
C PHE A 165 26.30 6.46 -8.78
N LEU A 166 25.65 7.56 -8.36
CA LEU A 166 24.20 7.63 -8.23
C LEU A 166 23.61 8.21 -9.52
N GLN A 167 22.65 7.50 -10.12
CA GLN A 167 21.83 8.03 -11.20
C GLN A 167 20.52 8.53 -10.61
N ILE A 168 20.41 9.85 -10.47
CA ILE A 168 19.36 10.49 -9.67
C ILE A 168 17.98 10.37 -10.32
N GLU A 169 17.88 10.51 -11.65
CA GLU A 169 16.61 10.52 -12.38
C GLU A 169 15.84 9.19 -12.25
N THR A 170 16.55 8.07 -12.44
CA THR A 170 15.99 6.71 -12.31
C THR A 170 16.21 6.10 -10.93
N GLN A 171 16.85 6.86 -10.02
CA GLN A 171 17.09 6.49 -8.62
C GLN A 171 17.90 5.20 -8.45
N TYR A 172 19.00 5.06 -9.19
CA TYR A 172 19.92 3.92 -9.06
C TYR A 172 21.21 4.27 -8.34
N LEU A 173 21.70 3.31 -7.56
CA LEU A 173 23.12 3.12 -7.34
C LEU A 173 23.66 2.23 -8.47
N VAL A 174 24.55 2.79 -9.29
CA VAL A 174 25.16 2.12 -10.43
C VAL A 174 26.54 1.61 -10.05
N LEU A 175 26.80 0.32 -10.23
CA LEU A 175 28.10 -0.30 -10.04
C LEU A 175 28.56 -0.95 -11.35
N GLN A 176 29.56 -0.35 -12.00
CA GLN A 176 30.22 -0.94 -13.15
C GLN A 176 31.38 -1.81 -12.66
N LEU A 177 31.49 -3.02 -13.18
CA LEU A 177 32.47 -4.02 -12.78
C LEU A 177 33.62 -4.08 -13.78
N ASP A 178 34.80 -4.55 -13.36
CA ASP A 178 35.95 -4.77 -14.24
C ASP A 178 35.96 -6.15 -14.92
N GLY A 179 34.94 -6.95 -14.63
CA GLY A 179 34.66 -8.26 -15.21
C GLY A 179 33.18 -8.60 -15.08
N LYS A 180 32.77 -9.74 -15.63
CA LYS A 180 31.37 -10.17 -15.60
C LYS A 180 31.07 -11.01 -14.37
N LEU A 181 29.93 -10.75 -13.76
CA LEU A 181 29.19 -11.74 -12.99
C LEU A 181 28.80 -12.88 -13.93
N VAL A 182 28.97 -14.11 -13.47
CA VAL A 182 28.74 -15.31 -14.25
C VAL A 182 27.35 -15.84 -13.94
N LYS A 183 26.60 -16.21 -14.98
CA LYS A 183 25.29 -16.82 -14.88
C LYS A 183 25.31 -18.03 -13.94
N ASP A 184 24.19 -18.19 -13.23
CA ASP A 184 23.89 -19.24 -12.26
C ASP A 184 24.73 -19.21 -10.98
N HIS A 185 25.54 -18.17 -10.78
CA HIS A 185 26.30 -17.95 -9.56
C HIS A 185 25.67 -16.93 -8.61
N MET A 186 26.01 -17.07 -7.34
CA MET A 186 25.56 -16.25 -6.23
C MET A 186 26.63 -15.25 -5.80
N TYR A 187 26.20 -14.01 -5.56
CA TYR A 187 27.06 -12.91 -5.14
C TYR A 187 26.43 -12.16 -3.96
N GLN A 188 27.28 -11.51 -3.16
CA GLN A 188 26.86 -10.64 -2.08
C GLN A 188 27.42 -9.24 -2.28
N LEU A 189 26.53 -8.24 -2.25
CA LEU A 189 26.89 -6.83 -2.27
C LEU A 189 26.65 -6.25 -0.88
N HIS A 190 27.73 -5.78 -0.28
CA HIS A 190 27.75 -5.10 1.00
C HIS A 190 27.87 -3.58 0.82
N THR A 191 27.02 -2.81 1.50
CA THR A 191 27.06 -1.35 1.50
C THR A 191 26.78 -0.77 2.87
N LYS A 192 27.42 0.37 3.16
CA LYS A 192 27.17 1.22 4.32
C LYS A 192 26.71 2.58 3.85
N PHE A 193 25.69 3.12 4.50
CA PHE A 193 25.04 4.33 4.08
C PHE A 193 24.50 5.14 5.26
N THR A 194 24.26 6.42 5.00
CA THR A 194 23.57 7.35 5.89
C THR A 194 22.42 7.98 5.13
N GLY A 195 21.25 8.03 5.75
CA GLY A 195 20.10 8.77 5.26
C GLY A 195 19.63 9.81 6.27
N GLU A 196 18.90 10.81 5.79
CA GLU A 196 18.14 11.70 6.66
C GLU A 196 16.89 10.98 7.15
N LEU A 197 16.64 11.02 8.45
CA LEU A 197 15.37 10.62 9.04
C LEU A 197 14.39 11.80 8.93
N ALA A 198 14.02 12.09 7.68
CA ALA A 198 13.23 13.26 7.29
C ALA A 198 11.78 13.16 7.81
N ASP A 199 11.04 14.26 7.77
CA ASP A 199 9.61 14.37 8.12
C ASP A 199 8.71 14.41 6.87
N ASP A 200 9.14 13.73 5.80
CA ASP A 200 8.48 13.73 4.48
C ASP A 200 7.61 12.48 4.23
N LEU A 201 7.34 11.69 5.27
CA LEU A 201 6.34 10.60 5.29
C LEU A 201 6.59 9.47 4.27
N GLY A 202 7.84 9.27 3.84
CA GLY A 202 8.24 8.22 2.90
C GLY A 202 9.64 7.67 3.19
N GLY A 203 9.87 6.39 2.88
CA GLY A 203 11.10 5.67 3.22
C GLY A 203 11.20 5.45 4.73
N PHE A 204 12.39 5.61 5.30
CA PHE A 204 12.58 5.65 6.75
C PHE A 204 12.57 7.09 7.23
N TYR A 205 11.53 7.45 7.99
CA TYR A 205 11.20 8.84 8.30
C TYR A 205 10.87 9.01 9.80
N ARG A 206 10.81 10.26 10.27
CA ARG A 206 10.37 10.59 11.64
C ARG A 206 8.95 11.18 11.63
N SER A 207 8.15 10.81 12.62
CA SER A 207 6.95 11.54 13.00
C SER A 207 7.14 12.15 14.38
N GLU A 208 6.60 13.35 14.56
CA GLU A 208 6.77 14.14 15.78
C GLU A 208 5.42 14.38 16.44
N TYR A 209 5.35 14.23 17.76
CA TYR A 209 4.14 14.52 18.51
C TYR A 209 4.46 15.12 19.87
N TYR A 210 3.44 15.65 20.53
CA TYR A 210 3.58 16.19 21.88
C TYR A 210 2.84 15.31 22.90
N GLU A 211 3.51 15.05 24.01
CA GLU A 211 2.97 14.37 25.19
C GLU A 211 3.32 15.23 26.41
N ASP A 212 2.30 15.74 27.10
CA ASP A 212 2.46 16.66 28.24
C ASP A 212 3.38 17.87 27.97
N GLY A 213 3.32 18.40 26.75
CA GLY A 213 4.14 19.52 26.29
C GLY A 213 5.58 19.16 25.93
N VAL A 214 5.97 17.88 26.03
CA VAL A 214 7.27 17.36 25.60
C VAL A 214 7.16 16.84 24.17
N LYS A 215 8.04 17.32 23.29
CA LYS A 215 8.17 16.78 21.93
C LYS A 215 8.77 15.38 21.99
N LYS A 216 8.10 14.44 21.33
CA LYS A 216 8.48 13.04 21.15
C LYS A 216 8.68 12.76 19.66
N VAL A 217 9.53 11.79 19.37
CA VAL A 217 9.89 11.41 18.00
C VAL A 217 9.75 9.90 17.87
N VAL A 218 9.08 9.45 16.83
CA VAL A 218 9.04 8.05 16.39
C VAL A 218 9.75 7.95 15.05
N ALA A 219 10.67 6.99 14.91
CA ALA A 219 11.18 6.59 13.60
C ALA A 219 10.27 5.49 13.06
N THR A 220 9.78 5.62 11.84
CA THR A 220 8.84 4.68 11.22
C THR A 220 9.04 4.67 9.70
N THR A 221 8.37 3.76 9.02
CA THR A 221 8.56 3.50 7.60
C THR A 221 7.28 3.60 6.79
N GLN A 222 7.40 4.13 5.57
CA GLN A 222 6.38 4.04 4.53
C GLN A 222 7.11 3.75 3.21
N MET A 223 7.09 2.49 2.76
CA MET A 223 7.89 2.06 1.60
C MET A 223 7.08 2.05 0.30
N GLN A 224 5.75 1.94 0.38
CA GLN A 224 4.89 1.87 -0.78
C GLN A 224 4.78 3.25 -1.47
N PRO A 225 4.88 3.31 -2.81
CA PRO A 225 5.16 2.19 -3.72
C PRO A 225 6.66 1.93 -3.93
N THR A 226 7.48 2.97 -3.91
CA THR A 226 8.88 2.91 -4.41
C THR A 226 9.87 3.61 -3.48
N ASP A 227 9.65 3.54 -2.17
CA ASP A 227 10.44 4.27 -1.18
C ASP A 227 11.29 3.36 -0.26
N ALA A 228 11.23 2.03 -0.42
CA ALA A 228 12.19 1.15 0.26
C ALA A 228 13.64 1.53 -0.09
N ARG A 229 13.86 1.93 -1.36
CA ARG A 229 15.14 2.48 -1.87
C ARG A 229 15.65 3.73 -1.16
N LYS A 230 14.80 4.42 -0.39
CA LYS A 230 15.16 5.57 0.42
C LYS A 230 15.59 5.18 1.84
N ALA A 231 15.27 3.97 2.28
CA ALA A 231 15.70 3.42 3.55
C ALA A 231 17.00 2.61 3.44
N PHE A 232 17.18 1.85 2.35
CA PHE A 232 18.41 1.11 2.05
C PHE A 232 18.47 0.75 0.54
N PRO A 233 19.65 0.51 -0.05
CA PRO A 233 19.72 0.10 -1.45
C PRO A 233 19.12 -1.29 -1.65
N CYS A 234 18.16 -1.41 -2.56
CA CYS A 234 17.42 -2.65 -2.81
C CYS A 234 16.93 -2.79 -4.26
N PHE A 235 16.58 -4.02 -4.65
CA PHE A 235 15.94 -4.30 -5.93
C PHE A 235 14.45 -3.97 -5.80
N ASP A 236 14.14 -2.68 -5.75
CA ASP A 236 12.84 -2.13 -5.32
C ASP A 236 11.74 -2.20 -6.41
N GLU A 237 11.41 -3.42 -6.83
CA GLU A 237 10.26 -3.76 -7.68
C GLU A 237 9.46 -4.92 -7.03
N PRO A 238 8.12 -4.92 -7.07
CA PRO A 238 7.29 -5.85 -6.29
C PRO A 238 7.56 -7.33 -6.60
N ALA A 239 7.84 -7.69 -7.86
CA ALA A 239 8.15 -9.06 -8.26
C ALA A 239 9.52 -9.57 -7.76
N MET A 240 10.44 -8.70 -7.37
CA MET A 240 11.79 -9.07 -6.91
C MET A 240 11.79 -9.41 -5.41
N LYS A 241 10.93 -10.36 -5.02
CA LYS A 241 10.77 -10.79 -3.62
C LYS A 241 12.02 -11.44 -3.05
N ALA A 242 12.29 -11.21 -1.76
CA ALA A 242 13.42 -11.77 -1.03
C ALA A 242 13.07 -12.05 0.44
N VAL A 243 13.94 -12.75 1.15
CA VAL A 243 13.89 -12.91 2.61
C VAL A 243 14.67 -11.78 3.27
N PHE A 244 14.14 -11.19 4.35
CA PHE A 244 14.78 -10.09 5.05
C PHE A 244 15.13 -10.47 6.49
N HIS A 245 16.38 -10.21 6.86
CA HIS A 245 16.90 -10.30 8.21
C HIS A 245 17.12 -8.88 8.74
N ILE A 246 16.21 -8.44 9.62
CA ILE A 246 16.22 -7.06 10.13
C ILE A 246 16.87 -7.03 11.51
N THR A 247 17.73 -6.03 11.72
CA THR A 247 18.27 -5.66 13.02
C THR A 247 18.15 -4.16 13.22
N LEU A 248 17.58 -3.74 14.35
CA LEU A 248 17.45 -2.34 14.72
C LEU A 248 18.32 -2.03 15.92
N ILE A 249 19.11 -0.96 15.81
CA ILE A 249 19.82 -0.35 16.92
C ILE A 249 19.00 0.85 17.38
N HIS A 250 18.72 0.95 18.67
CA HIS A 250 17.81 1.95 19.20
C HIS A 250 18.14 2.35 20.65
N ASP A 251 17.63 3.51 21.06
CA ASP A 251 17.92 4.08 22.38
C ASP A 251 17.29 3.25 23.51
N ILE A 252 17.93 3.23 24.67
CA ILE A 252 17.38 2.57 25.87
C ILE A 252 16.04 3.21 26.24
N GLY A 253 15.03 2.37 26.54
CA GLY A 253 13.69 2.83 26.88
C GLY A 253 12.74 2.99 25.69
N THR A 254 13.23 2.74 24.47
CA THR A 254 12.40 2.59 23.27
C THR A 254 12.15 1.12 22.96
N VAL A 255 11.11 0.85 22.18
CA VAL A 255 10.82 -0.45 21.57
C VAL A 255 11.15 -0.42 20.09
N ALA A 256 11.61 -1.57 19.58
CA ALA A 256 11.87 -1.80 18.17
C ALA A 256 10.86 -2.82 17.63
N LEU A 257 10.22 -2.51 16.50
CA LEU A 257 9.26 -3.37 15.82
C LEU A 257 9.70 -3.60 14.37
N SER A 258 9.41 -4.78 13.82
CA SER A 258 9.55 -5.08 12.39
C SER A 258 8.58 -6.19 11.97
N ASN A 259 8.62 -6.63 10.71
CA ASN A 259 7.76 -7.69 10.16
C ASN A 259 7.93 -9.02 10.90
N GLY A 260 9.17 -9.44 11.13
CA GLY A 260 9.49 -10.68 11.84
C GLY A 260 9.25 -10.61 13.35
N GLU A 261 9.22 -11.77 14.01
CA GLU A 261 9.19 -11.81 15.48
C GLU A 261 10.50 -11.30 16.07
N GLN A 262 10.42 -10.58 17.18
CA GLN A 262 11.60 -10.25 17.98
C GLN A 262 12.24 -11.53 18.53
N LYS A 263 13.53 -11.74 18.25
CA LYS A 263 14.27 -12.92 18.74
C LYS A 263 15.19 -12.59 19.90
N GLU A 264 16.05 -11.58 19.72
CA GLU A 264 17.06 -11.21 20.70
C GLU A 264 17.15 -9.70 20.81
N THR A 265 17.28 -9.21 22.04
CA THR A 265 17.65 -7.82 22.33
C THR A 265 18.84 -7.83 23.27
N SER A 266 19.92 -7.16 22.87
CA SER A 266 21.15 -7.05 23.66
C SER A 266 21.51 -5.59 23.90
N SER A 267 22.04 -5.28 25.08
CA SER A 267 22.63 -3.97 25.36
C SER A 267 24.06 -3.93 24.87
N VAL A 268 24.41 -2.94 24.06
CA VAL A 268 25.73 -2.79 23.45
C VAL A 268 26.21 -1.34 23.57
N VAL A 269 27.52 -1.14 23.41
CA VAL A 269 28.12 0.20 23.32
C VAL A 269 28.59 0.41 21.89
N ILE A 270 27.97 1.35 21.18
CA ILE A 270 28.32 1.72 19.81
C ILE A 270 28.62 3.21 19.79
N GLU A 271 29.75 3.61 19.21
CA GLU A 271 30.18 5.02 19.18
C GLU A 271 30.21 5.68 20.58
N GLY A 272 30.50 4.91 21.62
CA GLY A 272 30.51 5.37 23.01
C GLY A 272 29.12 5.55 23.66
N GLN A 273 28.04 5.23 22.94
CA GLN A 273 26.66 5.32 23.41
C GLN A 273 26.12 3.95 23.82
N HIS A 274 25.43 3.90 24.96
CA HIS A 274 24.72 2.70 25.40
C HIS A 274 23.38 2.60 24.66
N VAL A 275 23.24 1.58 23.83
CA VAL A 275 22.07 1.35 22.97
C VAL A 275 21.58 -0.10 23.11
N GLN A 276 20.38 -0.35 22.62
CA GLN A 276 19.86 -1.71 22.42
C GLN A 276 20.02 -2.11 20.96
N LYS A 277 20.38 -3.37 20.73
CA LYS A 277 20.40 -4.01 19.42
C LYS A 277 19.38 -5.14 19.43
N THR A 278 18.30 -4.96 18.67
CA THR A 278 17.20 -5.90 18.56
C THR A 278 17.22 -6.58 17.19
N ALA A 279 17.35 -7.90 17.19
CA ALA A 279 17.31 -8.75 16.00
C ALA A 279 15.95 -9.45 15.88
N PHE A 280 15.43 -9.47 14.65
CA PHE A 280 14.17 -10.12 14.31
C PHE A 280 14.40 -11.44 13.57
N GLY A 281 13.43 -12.34 13.64
CA GLY A 281 13.39 -13.55 12.81
C GLY A 281 13.32 -13.20 11.32
N PRO A 282 13.77 -14.11 10.44
CA PRO A 282 13.64 -13.90 9.00
C PRO A 282 12.16 -13.71 8.62
N THR A 283 11.91 -12.83 7.64
CA THR A 283 10.59 -12.72 7.03
C THR A 283 10.30 -13.94 6.15
N GLU A 284 9.03 -14.15 5.83
CA GLU A 284 8.68 -14.89 4.62
C GLU A 284 9.23 -14.16 3.38
N LYS A 285 9.30 -14.87 2.24
CA LYS A 285 9.72 -14.26 0.98
C LYS A 285 8.71 -13.20 0.54
N MET A 286 9.10 -11.93 0.55
CA MET A 286 8.19 -10.80 0.37
C MET A 286 8.80 -9.67 -0.47
N SER A 287 7.94 -8.75 -0.91
CA SER A 287 8.34 -7.57 -1.69
C SER A 287 8.92 -6.47 -0.79
N THR A 288 9.82 -5.65 -1.32
CA THR A 288 10.49 -4.55 -0.58
C THR A 288 9.51 -3.54 0.01
N TYR A 289 8.42 -3.23 -0.71
CA TYR A 289 7.43 -2.24 -0.30
C TYR A 289 6.63 -2.63 0.96
N LEU A 290 6.69 -3.89 1.38
CA LEU A 290 5.99 -4.41 2.56
C LEU A 290 6.86 -4.41 3.83
N LEU A 291 8.13 -4.01 3.72
CA LEU A 291 9.01 -3.92 4.88
C LEU A 291 8.59 -2.77 5.78
N ALA A 292 8.55 -3.07 7.08
CA ALA A 292 8.38 -2.06 8.10
C ALA A 292 9.38 -2.22 9.24
N PHE A 293 9.82 -1.09 9.77
CA PHE A 293 10.56 -1.03 11.02
C PHE A 293 10.30 0.27 11.75
N ILE A 294 10.11 0.16 13.06
CA ILE A 294 9.67 1.27 13.90
C ILE A 294 10.49 1.29 15.18
N VAL A 295 10.91 2.49 15.58
CA VAL A 295 11.51 2.75 16.90
C VAL A 295 10.72 3.87 17.57
N SER A 296 10.11 3.56 18.72
CA SER A 296 9.25 4.48 19.47
C SER A 296 9.29 4.20 20.98
N ASP A 297 8.67 5.05 21.79
CA ASP A 297 8.40 4.78 23.21
C ASP A 297 6.93 4.40 23.46
N PHE A 298 6.25 3.85 22.45
CA PHE A 298 4.83 3.50 22.52
C PHE A 298 4.55 2.36 23.51
N ALA A 299 3.32 2.35 24.03
CA ALA A 299 2.78 1.23 24.79
C ALA A 299 2.02 0.27 23.88
N GLN A 300 1.66 -0.89 24.43
CA GLN A 300 0.85 -1.88 23.73
C GLN A 300 -0.18 -2.55 24.62
N ILE A 301 -1.24 -3.04 23.99
CA ILE A 301 -2.15 -4.05 24.52
C ILE A 301 -2.12 -5.25 23.60
N ASN A 302 -2.43 -6.45 24.12
CA ASN A 302 -2.32 -7.67 23.35
C ASN A 302 -3.38 -8.70 23.71
N ASN A 303 -3.54 -9.64 22.78
CA ASN A 303 -4.34 -10.85 22.94
C ASN A 303 -3.73 -11.94 22.04
N THR A 304 -3.90 -13.20 22.42
CA THR A 304 -3.47 -14.35 21.60
C THR A 304 -4.69 -15.13 21.16
N ILE A 305 -4.83 -15.34 19.85
CA ILE A 305 -5.95 -16.08 19.25
C ILE A 305 -5.37 -17.09 18.27
N ASP A 306 -5.71 -18.37 18.42
CA ASP A 306 -5.28 -19.46 17.55
C ASP A 306 -3.75 -19.44 17.28
N ASP A 307 -2.97 -19.29 18.36
CA ASP A 307 -1.50 -19.17 18.39
C ASP A 307 -0.90 -17.92 17.73
N VAL A 308 -1.72 -17.00 17.23
CA VAL A 308 -1.28 -15.69 16.69
C VAL A 308 -1.29 -14.65 17.79
N LEU A 309 -0.13 -14.05 18.06
CA LEU A 309 0.00 -12.91 18.98
C LEU A 309 -0.45 -11.61 18.28
N ILE A 310 -1.58 -11.05 18.72
CA ILE A 310 -2.11 -9.78 18.22
C ILE A 310 -1.71 -8.67 19.19
N ARG A 311 -1.12 -7.58 18.68
CA ARG A 311 -0.71 -6.43 19.49
C ARG A 311 -1.12 -5.13 18.84
N ILE A 312 -1.70 -4.23 19.63
CA ILE A 312 -2.02 -2.86 19.23
C ILE A 312 -1.06 -1.92 19.93
N PHE A 313 -0.28 -1.17 19.15
CA PHE A 313 0.68 -0.18 19.63
C PHE A 313 0.16 1.24 19.39
N ALA A 314 0.33 2.12 20.38
CA ALA A 314 0.03 3.54 20.24
C ALA A 314 0.77 4.35 21.31
N ARG A 315 0.64 5.68 21.24
CA ARG A 315 1.11 6.58 22.30
C ARG A 315 0.58 6.12 23.66
N LYS A 316 1.42 6.21 24.71
CA LYS A 316 1.08 5.73 26.06
C LYS A 316 -0.27 6.25 26.57
N PRO A 317 -0.58 7.56 26.49
CA PRO A 317 -1.87 8.08 26.95
C PRO A 317 -3.07 7.48 26.22
N ALA A 318 -2.92 7.14 24.93
CA ALA A 318 -4.01 6.56 24.14
C ALA A 318 -4.28 5.11 24.55
N ILE A 319 -3.22 4.35 24.84
CA ILE A 319 -3.33 2.99 25.39
C ILE A 319 -3.92 3.02 26.80
N ASP A 320 -3.43 3.91 27.67
CA ASP A 320 -3.90 4.05 29.05
C ASP A 320 -5.38 4.49 29.10
N ALA A 321 -5.83 5.28 28.13
CA ALA A 321 -7.24 5.66 27.94
C ALA A 321 -8.10 4.55 27.30
N GLY A 322 -7.54 3.38 26.97
CA GLY A 322 -8.26 2.25 26.41
C GLY A 322 -8.61 2.37 24.93
N GLN A 323 -8.05 3.34 24.20
CA GLN A 323 -8.47 3.65 22.83
C GLN A 323 -8.11 2.56 21.81
N GLY A 324 -7.13 1.69 22.11
CA GLY A 324 -6.77 0.54 21.28
C GLY A 324 -7.69 -0.67 21.43
N GLN A 325 -8.59 -0.69 22.43
CA GLN A 325 -9.32 -1.90 22.82
C GLN A 325 -10.27 -2.39 21.72
N TYR A 326 -10.90 -1.46 21.00
CA TYR A 326 -11.79 -1.82 19.90
C TYR A 326 -11.04 -2.56 18.79
N ALA A 327 -9.90 -2.03 18.34
CA ALA A 327 -9.06 -2.66 17.33
C ALA A 327 -8.59 -4.06 17.78
N LEU A 328 -8.12 -4.19 19.03
CA LEU A 328 -7.69 -5.47 19.59
C LEU A 328 -8.83 -6.51 19.55
N ASN A 329 -10.05 -6.10 19.91
CA ASN A 329 -11.22 -6.97 19.97
C ASN A 329 -11.68 -7.43 18.57
N LYS A 330 -11.54 -6.59 17.54
CA LYS A 330 -12.04 -6.90 16.18
C LYS A 330 -11.03 -7.63 15.31
N THR A 331 -9.73 -7.45 15.55
CA THR A 331 -8.67 -8.07 14.75
C THR A 331 -8.78 -9.60 14.70
N GLY A 332 -8.97 -10.26 15.84
CA GLY A 332 -9.08 -11.73 15.89
C GLY A 332 -10.25 -12.31 15.09
N PRO A 333 -11.49 -11.84 15.33
CA PRO A 333 -12.64 -12.24 14.51
C PRO A 333 -12.48 -11.99 13.01
N ILE A 334 -11.85 -10.89 12.62
CA ILE A 334 -11.60 -10.55 11.21
C ILE A 334 -10.54 -11.50 10.60
N LEU A 335 -9.43 -11.73 11.31
CA LEU A 335 -8.42 -12.71 10.87
C LEU A 335 -9.04 -14.09 10.66
N LYS A 336 -9.82 -14.57 11.64
CA LYS A 336 -10.48 -15.87 11.57
C LYS A 336 -11.48 -15.97 10.42
N PHE A 337 -12.18 -14.87 10.11
CA PHE A 337 -13.02 -14.80 8.93
C PHE A 337 -12.20 -14.99 7.65
N PHE A 338 -11.09 -14.26 7.49
CA PHE A 338 -10.25 -14.37 6.29
C PHE A 338 -9.57 -15.74 6.16
N GLU A 339 -9.18 -16.36 7.27
CA GLU A 339 -8.66 -17.74 7.24
C GLU A 339 -9.67 -18.73 6.65
N GLY A 340 -10.95 -18.61 7.05
CA GLY A 340 -12.04 -19.41 6.49
C GLY A 340 -12.36 -19.04 5.05
N TYR A 341 -12.46 -17.74 4.75
CA TYR A 341 -12.84 -17.21 3.44
C TYR A 341 -11.81 -17.56 2.36
N TYR A 342 -10.52 -17.50 2.68
CA TYR A 342 -9.44 -17.90 1.76
C TYR A 342 -9.04 -19.36 1.88
N SER A 343 -9.60 -20.10 2.85
CA SER A 343 -9.17 -21.47 3.20
C SER A 343 -7.66 -21.60 3.38
N SER A 344 -7.03 -20.57 3.93
CA SER A 344 -5.59 -20.50 4.16
C SER A 344 -5.32 -19.83 5.49
N LYS A 345 -4.53 -20.47 6.35
CA LYS A 345 -4.17 -19.90 7.66
C LYS A 345 -3.40 -18.59 7.52
N TYR A 346 -3.47 -17.76 8.56
CA TYR A 346 -2.59 -16.61 8.67
C TYR A 346 -1.12 -17.09 8.75
N PRO A 347 -0.22 -16.61 7.87
CA PRO A 347 1.08 -17.24 7.68
C PRO A 347 2.13 -16.82 8.71
N LEU A 348 1.85 -15.82 9.55
CA LEU A 348 2.81 -15.26 10.49
C LEU A 348 2.41 -15.58 11.94
N PRO A 349 3.38 -15.69 12.86
CA PRO A 349 3.09 -15.99 14.26
C PRO A 349 2.56 -14.79 15.06
N LYS A 350 2.58 -13.58 14.47
CA LYS A 350 2.12 -12.35 15.12
C LYS A 350 1.47 -11.38 14.13
N SER A 351 0.62 -10.50 14.65
CA SER A 351 -0.01 -9.40 13.94
C SER A 351 0.10 -8.13 14.79
N ASP A 352 1.09 -7.30 14.47
CA ASP A 352 1.23 -5.99 15.08
C ASP A 352 0.47 -4.94 14.27
N GLN A 353 -0.22 -4.06 14.97
CA GLN A 353 -0.91 -2.92 14.38
C GLN A 353 -0.56 -1.68 15.18
N ILE A 354 -0.13 -0.60 14.52
CA ILE A 354 0.37 0.59 15.20
C ILE A 354 -0.30 1.86 14.71
N ALA A 355 -0.77 2.67 15.65
CA ALA A 355 -1.34 3.99 15.40
C ALA A 355 -0.23 5.06 15.43
N LEU A 356 0.05 5.67 14.29
CA LEU A 356 1.06 6.72 14.10
C LEU A 356 0.41 8.12 14.08
N PRO A 357 0.98 9.11 14.80
CA PRO A 357 0.50 10.49 14.82
C PRO A 357 0.51 11.16 13.44
N ASP A 358 1.66 11.12 12.75
CA ASP A 358 1.78 11.62 11.37
C ASP A 358 1.92 10.46 10.39
N PHE A 359 0.78 10.11 9.78
CA PHE A 359 0.70 9.15 8.70
C PHE A 359 -0.20 9.73 7.61
N ASN A 360 0.39 10.04 6.45
CA ASN A 360 -0.33 10.68 5.34
C ASN A 360 -1.39 9.74 4.74
N ALA A 361 -1.01 8.47 4.62
CA ALA A 361 -1.88 7.41 4.15
C ALA A 361 -2.97 7.08 5.19
N GLY A 362 -3.95 6.27 4.80
CA GLY A 362 -4.97 5.74 5.71
C GLY A 362 -4.35 4.72 6.66
N ALA A 363 -3.88 3.64 6.06
CA ALA A 363 -3.09 2.58 6.66
C ALA A 363 -2.13 2.01 5.58
N MET A 364 -1.31 1.03 5.96
CA MET A 364 -0.38 0.34 5.05
C MET A 364 -0.14 -1.08 5.58
N GLU A 365 -0.26 -2.05 4.67
CA GLU A 365 -0.40 -3.47 4.93
C GLU A 365 0.91 -4.20 5.24
N ASN A 366 1.93 -3.49 5.78
CA ASN A 366 3.27 -4.07 5.95
C ASN A 366 3.18 -5.41 6.70
N TRP A 367 3.74 -6.47 6.11
CA TRP A 367 3.37 -7.84 6.47
C TRP A 367 3.72 -8.18 7.92
N GLY A 368 2.70 -8.32 8.78
CA GLY A 368 2.84 -8.55 10.21
C GLY A 368 3.07 -7.30 11.08
N LEU A 369 3.26 -6.10 10.51
CA LEU A 369 3.38 -4.82 11.23
C LEU A 369 2.61 -3.70 10.49
N ILE A 370 1.29 -3.76 10.57
CA ILE A 370 0.40 -2.84 9.85
C ILE A 370 0.45 -1.46 10.51
N THR A 371 0.65 -0.41 9.71
CA THR A 371 0.72 0.97 10.21
C THR A 371 -0.56 1.72 9.87
N TYR A 372 -1.08 2.48 10.82
CA TYR A 372 -2.32 3.25 10.67
C TYR A 372 -2.09 4.70 11.06
N ARG A 373 -2.85 5.62 10.48
CA ARG A 373 -3.10 6.90 11.15
C ARG A 373 -3.91 6.67 12.41
N GLU A 374 -3.75 7.51 13.44
CA GLU A 374 -4.47 7.32 14.73
C GLU A 374 -5.99 7.18 14.56
N THR A 375 -6.60 8.00 13.70
CA THR A 375 -8.06 7.99 13.46
C THR A 375 -8.57 6.74 12.72
N ALA A 376 -7.68 5.88 12.24
CA ALA A 376 -8.01 4.63 11.56
C ALA A 376 -7.84 3.39 12.46
N LEU A 377 -7.31 3.54 13.67
CA LEU A 377 -7.09 2.41 14.59
C LEU A 377 -7.61 2.68 16.01
N LEU A 378 -7.55 3.93 16.48
CA LEU A 378 -7.91 4.29 17.85
C LEU A 378 -9.38 4.73 17.94
N TYR A 379 -10.10 4.17 18.90
CA TYR A 379 -11.50 4.46 19.16
C TYR A 379 -11.71 4.90 20.61
N ASP A 380 -12.26 6.09 20.79
CA ASP A 380 -12.65 6.62 22.10
C ASP A 380 -14.18 6.64 22.23
N GLU A 381 -14.75 5.84 23.14
CA GLU A 381 -16.20 5.73 23.31
C GLU A 381 -16.87 7.06 23.73
N SER A 382 -16.14 7.97 24.39
CA SER A 382 -16.69 9.25 24.85
C SER A 382 -16.76 10.31 23.75
N PHE A 383 -15.95 10.18 22.69
CA PHE A 383 -15.78 11.22 21.66
C PHE A 383 -15.99 10.73 20.23
N SER A 384 -15.73 9.45 19.96
CA SER A 384 -15.76 8.87 18.62
C SER A 384 -17.18 8.46 18.24
N SER A 385 -17.63 8.92 17.09
CA SER A 385 -18.96 8.61 16.57
C SER A 385 -19.06 7.17 16.04
N ASN A 386 -20.28 6.70 15.74
CA ASN A 386 -20.48 5.40 15.11
C ASN A 386 -19.82 5.29 13.73
N SER A 387 -19.74 6.38 12.96
CA SER A 387 -19.02 6.37 11.68
C SER A 387 -17.51 6.27 11.88
N ASN A 388 -16.94 6.78 12.98
CA ASN A 388 -15.55 6.51 13.30
C ASN A 388 -15.34 5.03 13.62
N LYS A 389 -16.25 4.42 14.37
CA LYS A 389 -16.18 3.00 14.75
C LYS A 389 -16.30 2.06 13.55
N GLU A 390 -17.20 2.37 12.62
CA GLU A 390 -17.35 1.68 11.33
C GLU A 390 -16.09 1.80 10.48
N ARG A 391 -15.59 3.02 10.27
CA ARG A 391 -14.36 3.26 9.53
C ARG A 391 -13.16 2.49 10.09
N ILE A 392 -13.03 2.41 11.42
CA ILE A 392 -11.95 1.64 12.04
C ILE A 392 -12.11 0.14 11.75
N ALA A 393 -13.34 -0.41 11.84
CA ALA A 393 -13.59 -1.81 11.52
C ALA A 393 -13.31 -2.15 10.03
N THR A 394 -13.73 -1.28 9.10
CA THR A 394 -13.51 -1.50 7.66
C THR A 394 -12.04 -1.35 7.28
N ILE A 395 -11.32 -0.35 7.78
CA ILE A 395 -9.88 -0.23 7.52
C ILE A 395 -9.11 -1.41 8.12
N ILE A 396 -9.40 -1.83 9.37
CA ILE A 396 -8.75 -3.03 9.94
C ILE A 396 -9.02 -4.26 9.04
N ALA A 397 -10.24 -4.42 8.53
CA ALA A 397 -10.56 -5.51 7.61
C ALA A 397 -9.82 -5.40 6.27
N HIS A 398 -9.68 -4.19 5.73
CA HIS A 398 -8.92 -3.93 4.51
C HIS A 398 -7.46 -4.38 4.66
N GLU A 399 -6.77 -3.88 5.68
CA GLU A 399 -5.35 -4.19 5.89
C GLU A 399 -5.12 -5.68 6.20
N LEU A 400 -6.04 -6.31 6.95
CA LEU A 400 -5.94 -7.73 7.24
C LEU A 400 -6.22 -8.61 6.01
N ALA A 401 -7.06 -8.16 5.06
CA ALA A 401 -7.26 -8.85 3.80
C ALA A 401 -5.97 -8.94 2.98
N HIS A 402 -5.15 -7.88 3.03
CA HIS A 402 -3.89 -7.83 2.30
C HIS A 402 -2.85 -8.86 2.75
N MET A 403 -2.98 -9.41 3.97
CA MET A 403 -2.09 -10.48 4.46
C MET A 403 -2.08 -11.70 3.53
N TRP A 404 -3.14 -11.89 2.74
CA TRP A 404 -3.22 -12.85 1.63
C TRP A 404 -3.07 -12.16 0.27
N PHE A 405 -3.95 -11.21 -0.06
CA PHE A 405 -3.99 -10.54 -1.37
C PHE A 405 -3.26 -9.19 -1.34
N GLY A 406 -1.99 -9.22 -1.70
CA GLY A 406 -1.05 -8.11 -1.66
C GLY A 406 0.29 -8.59 -1.13
N ASN A 407 0.25 -9.35 -0.03
CA ASN A 407 1.45 -9.80 0.67
C ASN A 407 1.88 -11.21 0.24
N LEU A 408 1.04 -12.20 0.52
CA LEU A 408 1.31 -13.59 0.13
C LEU A 408 1.33 -13.70 -1.39
N VAL A 409 0.25 -13.26 -2.03
CA VAL A 409 0.15 -13.09 -3.49
C VAL A 409 0.34 -11.62 -3.81
N THR A 410 1.37 -11.27 -4.57
CA THR A 410 1.65 -9.89 -4.96
C THR A 410 1.58 -9.77 -6.46
N LEU A 411 0.96 -8.69 -6.94
CA LEU A 411 1.03 -8.30 -8.33
C LEU A 411 2.47 -8.27 -8.86
N ARG A 412 2.63 -8.57 -10.15
CA ARG A 412 3.93 -8.55 -10.80
C ARG A 412 4.47 -7.14 -10.99
N TRP A 413 3.61 -6.21 -11.39
CA TRP A 413 3.95 -4.80 -11.60
C TRP A 413 2.75 -3.90 -11.37
N TRP A 414 3.02 -2.65 -10.97
CA TRP A 414 2.05 -1.68 -10.47
C TRP A 414 0.88 -1.36 -11.42
N ASN A 415 1.01 -1.63 -12.71
CA ASN A 415 -0.10 -1.46 -13.66
C ASN A 415 -1.35 -2.30 -13.32
N ASP A 416 -1.19 -3.31 -12.45
CA ASP A 416 -2.27 -4.16 -11.94
C ASP A 416 -2.54 -3.94 -10.44
N LEU A 417 -2.23 -2.75 -9.89
CA LEU A 417 -2.47 -2.36 -8.49
C LEU A 417 -3.88 -2.69 -7.98
N TRP A 418 -4.89 -2.52 -8.83
CA TRP A 418 -6.29 -2.80 -8.49
C TRP A 418 -6.54 -4.25 -8.01
N LEU A 419 -5.67 -5.21 -8.33
CA LEU A 419 -5.77 -6.60 -7.85
C LEU A 419 -5.47 -6.71 -6.36
N ASN A 420 -4.61 -5.85 -5.83
CA ASN A 420 -4.41 -5.72 -4.39
C ASN A 420 -5.54 -4.87 -3.81
N GLU A 421 -5.58 -3.60 -4.21
CA GLU A 421 -6.40 -2.56 -3.56
C GLU A 421 -7.90 -2.77 -3.77
N GLY A 422 -8.31 -3.06 -5.01
CA GLY A 422 -9.71 -3.31 -5.32
C GLY A 422 -10.23 -4.58 -4.66
N PHE A 423 -9.37 -5.59 -4.49
CA PHE A 423 -9.74 -6.81 -3.80
C PHE A 423 -9.93 -6.58 -2.31
N ALA A 424 -8.96 -5.96 -1.63
CA ALA A 424 -9.10 -5.57 -0.23
C ALA A 424 -10.31 -4.66 0.00
N SER A 425 -10.54 -3.67 -0.87
CA SER A 425 -11.71 -2.78 -0.83
C SER A 425 -13.05 -3.49 -1.02
N TYR A 426 -13.09 -4.67 -1.65
CA TYR A 426 -14.32 -5.45 -1.71
C TYR A 426 -14.52 -6.24 -0.40
N VAL A 427 -13.51 -7.01 0.00
CA VAL A 427 -13.65 -7.95 1.11
C VAL A 427 -13.58 -7.30 2.49
N GLU A 428 -13.14 -6.03 2.59
CA GLU A 428 -13.17 -5.26 3.84
C GLU A 428 -14.58 -5.22 4.45
N TYR A 429 -15.60 -5.10 3.60
CA TYR A 429 -16.99 -5.07 4.03
C TYR A 429 -17.45 -6.42 4.56
N LEU A 430 -16.96 -7.52 3.98
CA LEU A 430 -17.28 -8.89 4.42
C LEU A 430 -16.62 -9.19 5.77
N GLY A 431 -15.33 -8.86 5.90
CA GLY A 431 -14.59 -9.02 7.15
C GLY A 431 -15.16 -8.17 8.28
N ALA A 432 -15.46 -6.89 8.01
CA ALA A 432 -16.07 -5.99 8.97
C ALA A 432 -17.50 -6.43 9.35
N ALA A 433 -18.32 -6.89 8.40
CA ALA A 433 -19.66 -7.41 8.68
C ALA A 433 -19.62 -8.68 9.55
N ASN A 434 -18.61 -9.54 9.39
CA ASN A 434 -18.43 -10.67 10.30
C ASN A 434 -18.08 -10.21 11.73
N ALA A 435 -17.30 -9.13 11.86
CA ALA A 435 -16.94 -8.56 13.16
C ALA A 435 -18.07 -7.73 13.82
N GLU A 436 -18.97 -7.15 13.03
CA GLU A 436 -20.12 -6.33 13.46
C GLU A 436 -21.40 -6.73 12.67
N PRO A 437 -22.01 -7.90 12.98
CA PRO A 437 -23.09 -8.46 12.16
C PRO A 437 -24.40 -7.65 12.17
N ASP A 438 -24.61 -6.81 13.19
CA ASP A 438 -25.85 -6.04 13.35
C ASP A 438 -25.86 -4.72 12.54
N TRP A 439 -24.78 -4.39 11.82
CA TRP A 439 -24.58 -3.05 11.23
C TRP A 439 -24.91 -2.96 9.74
N ASN A 440 -25.21 -4.08 9.07
CA ASN A 440 -25.44 -4.13 7.62
C ASN A 440 -24.30 -3.44 6.82
N ILE A 441 -23.04 -3.64 7.24
CA ILE A 441 -21.86 -2.97 6.66
C ILE A 441 -21.72 -3.26 5.16
N THR A 442 -22.14 -4.45 4.71
CA THR A 442 -22.08 -4.83 3.29
C THR A 442 -22.91 -3.94 2.36
N ASP A 443 -23.94 -3.24 2.86
CA ASP A 443 -24.72 -2.31 2.06
C ASP A 443 -23.94 -1.01 1.78
N LEU A 444 -22.95 -0.67 2.62
CA LEU A 444 -22.21 0.58 2.53
C LEU A 444 -21.32 0.66 1.29
N ILE A 445 -20.88 -0.47 0.72
CA ILE A 445 -20.10 -0.49 -0.53
C ILE A 445 -20.80 0.22 -1.69
N VAL A 446 -22.14 0.20 -1.72
CA VAL A 446 -22.92 0.88 -2.76
C VAL A 446 -22.73 2.40 -2.65
N LEU A 447 -22.74 2.94 -1.43
CA LEU A 447 -22.60 4.38 -1.18
C LEU A 447 -21.14 4.82 -1.28
N ASN A 448 -20.24 4.06 -0.64
CA ASN A 448 -18.86 4.47 -0.41
C ASN A 448 -17.95 4.19 -1.62
N ASP A 449 -18.24 3.17 -2.42
CA ASP A 449 -17.42 2.78 -3.57
C ASP A 449 -18.15 2.91 -4.90
N VAL A 450 -19.30 2.25 -5.06
CA VAL A 450 -20.00 2.18 -6.36
C VAL A 450 -20.44 3.58 -6.82
N HIS A 451 -21.21 4.31 -6.00
CA HIS A 451 -21.64 5.66 -6.35
C HIS A 451 -20.48 6.66 -6.39
N ARG A 452 -19.49 6.50 -5.50
CA ARG A 452 -18.29 7.33 -5.45
C ARG A 452 -17.52 7.24 -6.77
N VAL A 453 -17.29 6.03 -7.28
CA VAL A 453 -16.47 5.85 -8.47
C VAL A 453 -17.19 6.21 -9.75
N PHE A 454 -18.51 6.03 -9.84
CA PHE A 454 -19.28 6.49 -11.00
C PHE A 454 -19.11 7.99 -11.27
N ALA A 455 -18.91 8.81 -10.24
CA ALA A 455 -18.70 10.24 -10.41
C ALA A 455 -17.43 10.57 -11.22
N VAL A 456 -16.37 9.77 -11.06
CA VAL A 456 -15.09 9.98 -11.76
C VAL A 456 -14.96 9.12 -13.02
N ASP A 457 -15.51 7.90 -13.01
CA ASP A 457 -15.42 6.98 -14.16
C ASP A 457 -16.35 7.37 -15.31
N ALA A 458 -17.36 8.20 -15.06
CA ALA A 458 -18.19 8.80 -16.11
C ALA A 458 -17.50 9.96 -16.86
N LEU A 459 -16.29 10.36 -16.46
CA LEU A 459 -15.53 11.44 -17.09
C LEU A 459 -14.58 10.89 -18.16
N THR A 460 -14.35 11.66 -19.23
CA THR A 460 -13.38 11.33 -20.27
C THR A 460 -11.93 11.31 -19.79
N SER A 461 -11.66 11.90 -18.62
CA SER A 461 -10.36 11.90 -17.95
C SER A 461 -10.15 10.69 -17.03
N SER A 462 -11.10 9.75 -16.98
CA SER A 462 -10.91 8.46 -16.29
C SER A 462 -9.83 7.62 -17.00
N HIS A 463 -9.43 6.51 -16.38
CA HIS A 463 -8.50 5.54 -16.92
C HIS A 463 -9.00 4.10 -16.69
N PRO A 464 -8.51 3.11 -17.46
CA PRO A 464 -8.83 1.70 -17.21
C PRO A 464 -8.27 1.22 -15.86
N LEU A 465 -8.85 0.13 -15.32
CA LEU A 465 -8.34 -0.54 -14.10
C LEU A 465 -6.90 -1.05 -14.26
N SER A 466 -6.57 -1.55 -15.44
CA SER A 466 -5.24 -2.06 -15.78
C SER A 466 -4.69 -1.35 -17.01
N SER A 467 -3.45 -0.88 -16.89
CA SER A 467 -2.67 -0.28 -17.99
C SER A 467 -1.64 -1.27 -18.51
N LYS A 468 -0.96 -0.95 -19.63
CA LYS A 468 0.21 -1.75 -20.04
C LYS A 468 1.37 -1.48 -19.09
N GLU A 469 2.22 -2.49 -18.84
CA GLU A 469 3.42 -2.32 -18.01
C GLU A 469 4.27 -1.14 -18.51
N GLU A 470 4.50 -1.04 -19.83
CA GLU A 470 5.32 0.01 -20.47
C GLU A 470 4.81 1.45 -20.30
N ASP A 471 3.54 1.65 -19.97
CA ASP A 471 2.95 2.97 -19.76
C ASP A 471 3.17 3.47 -18.30
N ILE A 472 3.43 2.53 -17.37
CA ILE A 472 3.61 2.79 -15.93
C ILE A 472 5.06 2.49 -15.56
N GLN A 473 5.90 3.52 -15.58
CA GLN A 473 7.36 3.37 -15.41
C GLN A 473 7.92 4.22 -14.28
N ARG A 474 7.48 5.48 -14.20
CA ARG A 474 8.01 6.48 -13.26
C ARG A 474 7.31 6.38 -11.90
N PRO A 475 8.00 6.70 -10.79
CA PRO A 475 7.37 6.75 -9.46
C PRO A 475 6.08 7.58 -9.44
N ALA A 476 6.05 8.75 -10.08
CA ALA A 476 4.86 9.59 -10.16
C ALA A 476 3.67 8.90 -10.86
N GLN A 477 3.92 8.16 -11.94
CA GLN A 477 2.87 7.41 -12.65
C GLN A 477 2.36 6.23 -11.83
N ILE A 478 3.23 5.59 -11.05
CA ILE A 478 2.84 4.53 -10.13
C ILE A 478 1.94 5.11 -9.02
N SER A 479 2.33 6.26 -8.44
CA SER A 479 1.53 6.94 -7.42
C SER A 479 0.16 7.39 -7.93
N GLU A 480 0.04 7.75 -9.21
CA GLU A 480 -1.24 8.13 -9.84
C GLU A 480 -2.26 6.98 -9.88
N LEU A 481 -1.83 5.72 -9.77
CA LEU A 481 -2.74 4.57 -9.74
C LEU A 481 -3.41 4.36 -8.38
N PHE A 482 -2.95 5.01 -7.31
CA PHE A 482 -3.56 4.94 -5.98
C PHE A 482 -4.77 5.87 -5.90
N ASP A 483 -5.82 5.52 -6.63
CA ASP A 483 -6.96 6.39 -6.90
C ASP A 483 -8.32 5.69 -6.74
N ALA A 484 -9.42 6.42 -6.98
CA ALA A 484 -10.76 5.83 -6.86
C ALA A 484 -11.03 4.72 -7.89
N ILE A 485 -10.35 4.70 -9.04
CA ILE A 485 -10.49 3.63 -10.02
C ILE A 485 -9.90 2.32 -9.47
N SER A 486 -8.66 2.31 -9.01
CA SER A 486 -8.03 1.07 -8.52
C SER A 486 -8.76 0.46 -7.32
N TYR A 487 -9.18 1.30 -6.37
CA TYR A 487 -9.87 0.87 -5.15
C TYR A 487 -11.36 0.61 -5.42
N SER A 488 -12.13 1.68 -5.66
CA SER A 488 -13.59 1.61 -5.66
C SER A 488 -14.18 0.93 -6.90
N LYS A 489 -13.60 1.14 -8.11
CA LYS A 489 -14.06 0.41 -9.30
C LYS A 489 -13.59 -1.03 -9.28
N GLY A 490 -12.36 -1.30 -8.82
CA GLY A 490 -11.87 -2.66 -8.59
C GLY A 490 -12.81 -3.46 -7.69
N ALA A 491 -13.16 -2.90 -6.53
CA ALA A 491 -14.10 -3.51 -5.60
C ALA A 491 -15.50 -3.71 -6.19
N SER A 492 -16.02 -2.71 -6.92
CA SER A 492 -17.34 -2.76 -7.54
C SER A 492 -17.44 -3.89 -8.58
N VAL A 493 -16.40 -4.07 -9.40
CA VAL A 493 -16.35 -5.12 -10.43
C VAL A 493 -16.19 -6.50 -9.78
N LEU A 494 -15.37 -6.63 -8.73
CA LEU A 494 -15.22 -7.88 -7.99
C LEU A 494 -16.51 -8.29 -7.27
N ARG A 495 -17.22 -7.34 -6.65
CA ARG A 495 -18.56 -7.58 -6.08
C ARG A 495 -19.54 -8.07 -7.15
N MET A 496 -19.56 -7.44 -8.32
CA MET A 496 -20.42 -7.86 -9.45
C MET A 496 -20.06 -9.27 -9.93
N LEU A 497 -18.77 -9.60 -10.00
CA LEU A 497 -18.29 -10.92 -10.38
C LEU A 497 -18.67 -11.99 -9.34
N SER A 498 -18.50 -11.70 -8.05
CA SER A 498 -18.90 -12.60 -6.98
C SER A 498 -20.40 -12.85 -6.97
N ASP A 499 -21.23 -11.80 -7.16
CA ASP A 499 -22.69 -11.94 -7.28
C ASP A 499 -23.09 -12.81 -8.47
N PHE A 500 -22.47 -12.59 -9.64
CA PHE A 500 -22.72 -13.36 -10.86
C PHE A 500 -22.37 -14.85 -10.70
N LEU A 501 -21.22 -15.15 -10.08
CA LEU A 501 -20.76 -16.53 -9.86
C LEU A 501 -21.44 -17.19 -8.66
N THR A 502 -22.00 -16.40 -7.75
CA THR A 502 -22.26 -16.69 -6.34
C THR A 502 -20.99 -16.76 -5.48
N GLU A 503 -21.08 -16.23 -4.26
CA GLU A 503 -19.98 -16.12 -3.30
C GLU A 503 -19.25 -17.45 -3.05
N GLY A 504 -19.99 -18.56 -2.97
CA GLY A 504 -19.41 -19.89 -2.76
C GLY A 504 -18.55 -20.37 -3.94
N VAL A 505 -18.89 -20.01 -5.17
CA VAL A 505 -18.09 -20.35 -6.36
C VAL A 505 -16.93 -19.37 -6.51
N PHE A 506 -17.16 -18.09 -6.24
CA PHE A 506 -16.12 -17.06 -6.24
C PHE A 506 -14.99 -17.42 -5.26
N THR A 507 -15.34 -17.70 -4.00
CA THR A 507 -14.39 -18.13 -2.96
C THR A 507 -13.63 -19.39 -3.34
N GLN A 508 -14.27 -20.41 -3.92
CA GLN A 508 -13.55 -21.61 -4.42
C GLN A 508 -12.48 -21.27 -5.46
N GLY A 509 -12.68 -20.24 -6.29
CA GLY A 509 -11.67 -19.74 -7.22
C GLY A 509 -10.51 -19.00 -6.56
N LEU A 510 -10.69 -18.55 -5.31
CA LEU A 510 -9.66 -17.90 -4.48
C LEU A 510 -8.90 -18.90 -3.62
N THR A 511 -9.55 -20.00 -3.24
CA THR A 511 -8.92 -21.06 -2.44
C THR A 511 -7.90 -21.83 -3.26
N THR A 512 -6.75 -22.11 -2.65
CA THR A 512 -5.88 -23.19 -3.13
C THR A 512 -6.53 -24.53 -2.79
N PRO A 513 -6.68 -25.47 -3.75
CA PRO A 513 -7.10 -26.83 -3.40
C PRO A 513 -6.05 -27.46 -2.49
N ALA A 514 -6.42 -27.69 -1.23
CA ALA A 514 -5.77 -28.71 -0.41
C ALA A 514 -6.24 -30.08 -0.93
N GLU A 515 -5.29 -30.98 -1.18
CA GLU A 515 -5.49 -32.41 -1.48
C GLU A 515 -6.00 -32.75 -2.90
N GLU A 516 -5.06 -32.96 -3.82
CA GLU A 516 -5.20 -34.07 -4.78
C GLU A 516 -3.94 -34.95 -4.66
N GLU A 517 -3.90 -35.76 -3.59
CA GLU A 517 -2.99 -36.89 -3.49
C GLU A 517 -3.63 -38.10 -4.18
N SER A 518 -2.83 -38.79 -5.02
CA SER A 518 -3.11 -40.06 -5.72
C SER A 518 -3.83 -40.01 -7.08
N THR A 519 -3.07 -39.84 -8.15
CA THR A 519 -2.72 -40.94 -9.10
C THR A 519 -1.88 -40.41 -10.27
N PRO A 520 -0.85 -41.16 -10.72
CA PRO A 520 -0.09 -40.77 -11.90
C PRO A 520 -0.77 -41.28 -13.17
N THR A 521 -1.04 -40.39 -14.13
CA THR A 521 -1.10 -40.78 -15.54
C THR A 521 -0.21 -39.88 -16.40
N PRO A 522 0.54 -40.45 -17.37
CA PRO A 522 1.62 -39.77 -18.05
C PRO A 522 1.21 -39.24 -19.43
N SER A 523 2.02 -38.29 -19.93
CA SER A 523 2.22 -37.80 -21.32
C SER A 523 1.94 -36.29 -21.44
N ALA A 524 2.78 -35.43 -22.03
CA ALA A 524 3.89 -35.62 -22.93
C ALA A 524 4.88 -34.41 -22.89
N ILE A 525 6.19 -34.72 -22.88
CA ILE A 525 7.26 -34.18 -23.77
C ILE A 525 7.43 -32.64 -23.76
N THR A 526 8.53 -32.00 -23.29
CA THR A 526 9.96 -32.28 -23.56
C THR A 526 10.85 -31.52 -22.56
N THR A 527 11.88 -32.18 -22.03
CA THR A 527 13.14 -31.57 -21.53
C THR A 527 14.26 -31.93 -22.53
N PRO A 528 15.42 -31.25 -22.55
CA PRO A 528 16.54 -31.68 -21.68
C PRO A 528 17.32 -30.48 -21.09
N GLN A 529 17.99 -30.55 -19.93
CA GLN A 529 18.90 -31.61 -19.51
C GLN A 529 19.25 -31.51 -18.01
N ARG A 530 19.51 -32.66 -17.42
CA ARG A 530 19.90 -32.94 -16.02
C ARG A 530 21.36 -32.55 -15.72
N VAL A 531 21.61 -32.11 -14.49
CA VAL A 531 22.89 -32.34 -13.80
C VAL A 531 22.70 -33.38 -12.70
N VAL A 532 23.62 -34.33 -12.67
CA VAL A 532 23.70 -35.50 -11.78
C VAL A 532 24.28 -35.07 -10.43
N LEU A 533 23.62 -35.37 -9.32
CA LEU A 533 24.21 -35.29 -7.98
C LEU A 533 24.33 -36.69 -7.37
N GLY A 534 25.59 -37.11 -7.26
CA GLY A 534 26.02 -38.32 -6.58
C GLY A 534 25.80 -38.21 -5.07
N LYS A 535 25.45 -39.35 -4.48
CA LYS A 535 25.28 -39.57 -3.05
C LYS A 535 26.52 -39.17 -2.24
N ARG A 536 26.33 -38.41 -1.15
CA ARG A 536 27.00 -38.66 0.14
C ARG A 536 26.23 -38.03 1.31
N LYS A 537 26.03 -38.85 2.34
CA LYS A 537 25.31 -38.59 3.61
C LYS A 537 26.06 -37.59 4.51
N ARG A 538 25.27 -36.72 5.18
CA ARG A 538 25.27 -36.25 6.60
C ARG A 538 24.12 -35.24 6.64
N GLY A 539 23.06 -35.31 7.45
CA GLY A 539 22.89 -35.83 8.80
C GLY A 539 22.54 -34.63 9.69
N GLY A 540 21.25 -34.25 9.75
CA GLY A 540 20.71 -33.09 10.48
C GLY A 540 19.87 -32.17 9.58
N ASP A 541 18.70 -31.72 10.05
CA ASP A 541 17.74 -30.80 9.40
C ASP A 541 16.94 -31.27 8.17
N GLU A 542 16.46 -32.51 8.14
CA GLU A 542 15.43 -32.91 7.16
C GLU A 542 14.05 -32.26 7.44
N HIS A 543 13.75 -31.88 8.70
CA HIS A 543 12.42 -31.35 9.05
C HIS A 543 12.20 -29.89 8.62
N LEU A 544 13.21 -29.02 8.81
CA LEU A 544 13.19 -27.63 8.34
C LEU A 544 13.25 -27.55 6.81
N ALA A 545 14.07 -28.40 6.18
CA ALA A 545 14.14 -28.46 4.72
C ALA A 545 12.87 -29.04 4.09
N GLN A 546 12.13 -29.89 4.81
CA GLN A 546 10.85 -30.42 4.35
C GLN A 546 9.72 -29.40 4.52
N GLN A 547 9.68 -28.63 5.62
CA GLN A 547 8.76 -27.49 5.77
C GLN A 547 9.01 -26.41 4.70
N ALA A 548 10.26 -26.03 4.45
CA ALA A 548 10.60 -25.06 3.40
C ALA A 548 10.18 -25.54 1.99
N ARG A 549 10.39 -26.82 1.67
CA ARG A 549 9.96 -27.41 0.39
C ARG A 549 8.44 -27.50 0.25
N HIS A 550 7.71 -27.83 1.32
CA HIS A 550 6.25 -27.83 1.31
C HIS A 550 5.69 -26.41 1.12
N HIS A 551 6.35 -25.39 1.70
CA HIS A 551 5.96 -23.99 1.56
C HIS A 551 6.26 -23.43 0.17
N GLU A 552 7.43 -23.73 -0.41
CA GLU A 552 7.75 -23.35 -1.80
C GLU A 552 6.80 -24.00 -2.82
N GLN A 553 6.37 -25.24 -2.58
CA GLN A 553 5.41 -25.93 -3.45
C GLN A 553 3.99 -25.36 -3.33
N SER A 554 3.55 -24.97 -2.13
CA SER A 554 2.26 -24.28 -1.97
C SER A 554 2.27 -22.92 -2.67
N LEU A 555 3.35 -22.15 -2.57
CA LEU A 555 3.50 -20.86 -3.26
C LEU A 555 3.48 -21.00 -4.79
N ALA A 556 4.13 -22.02 -5.34
CA ALA A 556 4.12 -22.28 -6.79
C ALA A 556 2.73 -22.72 -7.32
N GLN A 557 1.92 -23.37 -6.49
CA GLN A 557 0.54 -23.75 -6.83
C GLN A 557 -0.44 -22.57 -6.74
N VAL A 558 -0.22 -21.65 -5.79
CA VAL A 558 -0.91 -20.37 -5.68
C VAL A 558 -0.68 -19.54 -6.95
N ASP A 559 0.58 -19.41 -7.40
CA ASP A 559 0.95 -18.69 -8.63
C ASP A 559 0.22 -19.23 -9.87
N ARG A 560 0.00 -20.54 -9.94
CA ARG A 560 -0.67 -21.20 -11.09
C ARG A 560 -2.19 -21.00 -11.09
N HIS A 561 -2.86 -21.05 -9.95
CA HIS A 561 -4.31 -20.81 -9.88
C HIS A 561 -4.62 -19.32 -10.05
N TRP A 562 -3.77 -18.46 -9.50
CA TRP A 562 -3.80 -17.04 -9.78
C TRP A 562 -3.65 -16.76 -11.27
N GLN A 563 -2.73 -17.43 -11.99
CA GLN A 563 -2.65 -17.30 -13.45
C GLN A 563 -3.96 -17.64 -14.15
N LEU A 564 -4.71 -18.65 -13.70
CA LEU A 564 -6.01 -19.02 -14.29
C LEU A 564 -7.11 -17.98 -14.00
N THR A 565 -7.16 -17.45 -12.78
CA THR A 565 -8.08 -16.34 -12.42
C THR A 565 -7.71 -15.08 -13.19
N MET A 566 -6.42 -14.78 -13.32
CA MET A 566 -5.89 -13.69 -14.12
C MET A 566 -6.16 -13.87 -15.62
N GLU A 567 -6.17 -15.10 -16.13
CA GLU A 567 -6.63 -15.38 -17.49
C GLU A 567 -8.13 -15.13 -17.66
N ALA A 568 -8.96 -15.46 -16.66
CA ALA A 568 -10.39 -15.16 -16.68
C ALA A 568 -10.65 -13.64 -16.65
N VAL A 569 -9.92 -12.93 -15.80
CA VAL A 569 -9.95 -11.46 -15.72
C VAL A 569 -9.38 -10.83 -17.00
N ALA A 570 -8.32 -11.39 -17.59
CA ALA A 570 -7.76 -10.94 -18.86
C ALA A 570 -8.72 -11.16 -20.03
N ARG A 571 -9.49 -12.25 -20.03
CA ARG A 571 -10.57 -12.47 -21.00
C ARG A 571 -11.68 -11.43 -20.84
N ALA A 572 -12.11 -11.13 -19.61
CA ALA A 572 -13.07 -10.05 -19.35
C ALA A 572 -12.53 -8.67 -19.77
N ARG A 573 -11.23 -8.45 -19.60
CA ARG A 573 -10.50 -7.24 -20.07
C ARG A 573 -10.47 -7.14 -21.59
N GLU A 574 -10.21 -8.24 -22.31
CA GLU A 574 -10.23 -8.24 -23.77
C GLU A 574 -11.62 -7.91 -24.32
N GLU A 575 -12.67 -8.39 -23.66
CA GLU A 575 -14.05 -8.01 -23.97
C GLU A 575 -14.33 -6.52 -23.68
N GLU A 576 -13.94 -5.99 -22.52
CA GLU A 576 -14.10 -4.55 -22.20
C GLU A 576 -13.33 -3.66 -23.21
N MET A 577 -12.09 -4.02 -23.54
CA MET A 577 -11.28 -3.26 -24.50
C MET A 577 -11.81 -3.37 -25.94
N ALA A 578 -12.34 -4.53 -26.35
CA ALA A 578 -13.00 -4.69 -27.64
C ALA A 578 -14.25 -3.81 -27.74
N LEU A 579 -15.05 -3.76 -26.67
CA LEU A 579 -16.26 -2.94 -26.58
C LEU A 579 -15.93 -1.43 -26.58
N ARG A 580 -14.86 -1.00 -25.89
CA ARG A 580 -14.39 0.41 -25.94
C ARG A 580 -13.84 0.82 -27.31
N ARG A 581 -13.24 -0.11 -28.07
CA ARG A 581 -12.80 0.16 -29.45
C ARG A 581 -13.96 0.40 -30.40
N GLU A 582 -15.11 -0.26 -30.17
CA GLU A 582 -16.35 0.03 -30.89
C GLU A 582 -17.00 1.35 -30.44
N GLU A 583 -16.86 1.74 -29.17
CA GLU A 583 -17.47 2.95 -28.59
C GLU A 583 -16.84 4.27 -29.07
N ASN A 584 -15.61 4.25 -29.60
CA ASN A 584 -15.03 5.40 -30.32
C ASN A 584 -15.77 5.75 -31.62
N ALA A 585 -16.75 4.94 -32.05
CA ALA A 585 -17.58 5.22 -33.22
C ALA A 585 -18.97 5.81 -32.90
N GLN A 586 -19.48 5.79 -31.66
CA GLN A 586 -20.78 6.42 -31.33
C GLN A 586 -21.04 6.46 -29.81
N THR A 587 -21.24 7.66 -29.29
CA THR A 587 -21.56 7.97 -27.88
C THR A 587 -22.90 7.38 -27.45
N HIS A 588 -22.98 6.92 -26.19
CA HIS A 588 -24.14 6.42 -25.43
C HIS A 588 -24.57 4.96 -25.65
N ALA A 589 -23.86 3.98 -25.08
CA ALA A 589 -24.42 2.62 -24.97
C ALA A 589 -23.99 1.72 -23.78
N PHE A 590 -23.12 2.16 -22.86
CA PHE A 590 -22.62 1.28 -21.79
C PHE A 590 -23.74 0.62 -20.93
N ASN A 591 -24.78 1.37 -20.53
CA ASN A 591 -25.85 0.83 -19.68
C ASN A 591 -26.88 -0.06 -20.43
N LEU A 592 -27.00 0.03 -21.76
CA LEU A 592 -27.98 -0.76 -22.53
C LEU A 592 -27.37 -2.04 -23.15
N ALA A 593 -26.07 -2.05 -23.46
CA ALA A 593 -25.40 -3.20 -24.04
C ALA A 593 -25.22 -4.33 -23.01
N PHE A 594 -24.77 -4.02 -21.80
CA PHE A 594 -24.64 -4.99 -20.70
C PHE A 594 -25.99 -5.64 -20.34
N LEU A 595 -27.07 -4.84 -20.27
CA LEU A 595 -28.43 -5.34 -20.04
C LEU A 595 -29.00 -6.17 -21.22
N ARG A 596 -28.60 -5.88 -22.46
CA ARG A 596 -29.00 -6.67 -23.64
C ARG A 596 -28.33 -8.03 -23.68
N THR A 597 -27.05 -8.11 -23.32
CA THR A 597 -26.33 -9.38 -23.23
C THR A 597 -26.90 -10.24 -22.09
N LEU A 598 -27.26 -9.62 -20.95
CA LEU A 598 -27.99 -10.30 -19.86
C LEU A 598 -29.38 -10.81 -20.30
N GLY A 599 -30.13 -10.02 -21.08
CA GLY A 599 -31.45 -10.38 -21.58
C GLY A 599 -31.45 -11.53 -22.59
N GLN A 600 -30.35 -11.73 -23.33
CA GLN A 600 -30.20 -12.88 -24.24
C GLN A 600 -29.83 -14.19 -23.50
N VAL A 601 -29.18 -14.10 -22.34
CA VAL A 601 -28.90 -15.27 -21.47
C VAL A 601 -30.16 -15.71 -20.71
N LEU A 602 -31.09 -14.80 -20.39
CA LEU A 602 -32.34 -15.08 -19.67
C LEU A 602 -33.49 -15.63 -20.55
N GLY A 603 -33.29 -15.78 -21.86
CA GLY A 603 -34.30 -16.27 -22.80
C GLY A 603 -34.35 -17.79 -22.94
N GLY A 604 -34.55 -18.54 -21.85
CA GLY A 604 -34.48 -20.01 -21.94
C GLY A 604 -34.99 -20.82 -20.77
N SER A 605 -36.26 -20.65 -20.36
CA SER A 605 -37.18 -21.77 -20.02
C SER A 605 -38.45 -21.25 -19.33
N ARG A 606 -39.47 -20.93 -20.14
CA ARG A 606 -40.88 -21.20 -19.80
C ARG A 606 -41.64 -21.48 -21.10
N ARG A 607 -41.61 -22.73 -21.57
CA ARG A 607 -42.70 -23.25 -22.42
C ARG A 607 -43.83 -23.68 -21.48
N GLY A 608 -44.73 -22.75 -21.17
CA GLY A 608 -46.11 -23.10 -20.82
C GLY A 608 -46.85 -23.54 -22.09
N PRO A 609 -47.87 -24.42 -22.00
CA PRO A 609 -48.55 -24.96 -23.17
C PRO A 609 -49.29 -23.84 -23.91
N SER A 610 -49.24 -23.91 -25.24
CA SER A 610 -49.88 -22.98 -26.18
C SER A 610 -51.40 -22.93 -26.01
N PRO A 611 -52.04 -21.80 -26.37
CA PRO A 611 -53.44 -21.52 -26.08
C PRO A 611 -54.38 -22.26 -27.03
N GLN A 612 -55.49 -22.76 -26.51
CA GLN A 612 -56.68 -23.03 -27.30
C GLN A 612 -57.52 -21.75 -27.36
N GLU A 613 -57.80 -21.32 -28.59
CA GLU A 613 -58.81 -20.34 -28.95
C GLU A 613 -60.20 -20.85 -28.52
N ASP A 614 -61.00 -19.99 -27.88
CA ASP A 614 -62.40 -19.74 -28.29
C ASP A 614 -63.07 -18.63 -27.44
N GLU A 615 -63.49 -17.60 -28.16
CA GLU A 615 -64.63 -16.68 -27.96
C GLU A 615 -64.61 -15.48 -26.98
N PRO A 616 -65.34 -14.38 -27.33
CA PRO A 616 -64.90 -12.99 -27.09
C PRO A 616 -65.94 -12.15 -26.28
N PRO A 617 -65.88 -10.81 -26.33
CA PRO A 617 -65.47 -9.93 -25.24
C PRO A 617 -66.62 -9.31 -24.42
N LEU A 618 -66.33 -8.96 -23.16
CA LEU A 618 -66.95 -7.85 -22.42
C LEU A 618 -65.91 -7.14 -21.57
#